data_AF-A0A0G1UHB2-F1
#
_entry.id   AF-A0A0G1UHB2-F1
#
_cell.length_a   1.000
_cell.length_b   1.000
_cell.length_c   1.000
_cell.angle_alpha   90.00
_cell.angle_beta   90.00
_cell.angle_gamma   90.00
#
_symmetry.space_group_name_H-M   'P 1'
#
loop_
_entity.id
_entity.type
_entity.pdbx_description
1 polymer ?
#
loop_
_entity_poly.entity_id
_entity_poly.type
_entity_poly.pdbx_seq_one_letter_code
_entity_poly.pdbx_strand_id
1 'polypeptide(L)'
;MTARIKIILLLLLILILTAVSRLYGLDWDQGSGRFYVYGTFPVVFVKWLAVSLNLDSYTGIMHLGRRVSALLDIGLVLLIFLITRRIFSAGRPALLGAFFYVASVLPIQLAHFYAVDTFMVFFLVLGFYFLIHLYFSRSLFLKSLLSIFLGLSFGLAVASKIRPPLCPRHCPRVSGLRSSYQTFTPPITITICCYYLRLFFPSPGPTLSLCRLAPGHPAAEPQSNFQLA
;
A
#
# COMPACT_ATOMS: atom_id res chain seq x y z
N MET A 1 28.08 -20.64 5.79
CA MET A 1 26.99 -21.57 5.42
C MET A 1 25.63 -21.00 5.86
N THR A 2 25.28 -19.77 5.44
CA THR A 2 24.52 -18.89 6.38
C THR A 2 23.40 -18.03 5.79
N ALA A 3 23.32 -17.84 4.47
CA ALA A 3 22.25 -17.03 3.85
C ALA A 3 21.19 -17.88 3.11
N ARG A 4 21.63 -18.85 2.31
CA ARG A 4 20.74 -19.72 1.53
C ARG A 4 19.85 -20.60 2.41
N ILE A 5 20.40 -21.13 3.51
CA ILE A 5 19.65 -21.95 4.47
C ILE A 5 18.59 -21.11 5.21
N LYS A 6 18.91 -19.86 5.61
CA LYS A 6 17.94 -18.97 6.25
C LYS A 6 16.77 -18.61 5.33
N ILE A 7 17.04 -18.40 4.04
CA ILE A 7 15.99 -18.13 3.04
C ILE A 7 15.09 -19.35 2.85
N ILE A 8 15.66 -20.55 2.75
CA ILE A 8 14.88 -21.79 2.61
C ILE A 8 14.01 -22.03 3.85
N LEU A 9 14.55 -21.80 5.05
CA LEU A 9 13.82 -21.96 6.32
C LEU A 9 12.70 -20.93 6.48
N LEU A 10 12.93 -19.69 6.04
CA LEU A 10 11.91 -18.63 5.99
C LEU A 10 10.78 -19.00 5.01
N LEU A 11 11.12 -19.47 3.81
CA LEU A 11 10.13 -19.88 2.80
C LEU A 11 9.30 -21.07 3.28
N LEU A 12 9.93 -22.06 3.92
CA LEU A 12 9.24 -23.19 4.55
C LEU A 12 8.33 -22.74 5.69
N LEU A 13 8.77 -21.81 6.52
CA LEU A 13 7.96 -21.24 7.60
C LEU A 13 6.72 -20.53 7.05
N ILE A 14 6.87 -19.68 6.03
CA ILE A 14 5.74 -18.99 5.38
C ILE A 14 4.76 -20.00 4.79
N LEU A 15 5.26 -21.06 4.14
CA LEU A 15 4.44 -22.08 3.51
C LEU A 15 3.66 -22.91 4.56
N ILE A 16 4.32 -23.27 5.67
CA ILE A 16 3.69 -23.96 6.81
C ILE A 16 2.64 -23.07 7.46
N LEU A 17 2.95 -21.79 7.72
CA LEU A 17 2.00 -20.84 8.30
C LEU A 17 0.75 -20.68 7.43
N THR A 18 0.94 -20.62 6.10
CA THR A 18 -0.17 -20.51 5.14
C THR A 18 -1.03 -21.78 5.11
N ALA A 19 -0.41 -22.96 5.16
CA ALA A 19 -1.11 -24.24 5.22
C ALA A 19 -1.91 -24.39 6.53
N VAL A 20 -1.29 -24.02 7.65
CA VAL A 20 -1.90 -23.95 8.99
C VAL A 20 -3.09 -23.00 8.96
N SER A 21 -2.94 -21.76 8.51
CA SER A 21 -4.07 -20.80 8.45
C SER A 21 -5.24 -21.29 7.59
N ARG A 22 -4.99 -22.12 6.57
CA ARG A 22 -6.04 -22.78 5.77
C ARG A 22 -6.70 -23.96 6.50
N LEU A 23 -5.93 -24.77 7.22
CA LEU A 23 -6.42 -25.95 7.93
C LEU A 23 -7.14 -25.62 9.24
N TYR A 24 -6.75 -24.54 9.92
CA TYR A 24 -7.41 -24.07 11.13
C TYR A 24 -8.77 -23.42 10.86
N GLY A 25 -9.18 -23.29 9.58
CA GLY A 25 -10.51 -22.78 9.24
C GLY A 25 -10.79 -21.43 9.91
N LEU A 26 -9.80 -20.54 9.99
CA LEU A 26 -10.03 -19.18 10.47
C LEU A 26 -11.07 -18.55 9.54
N ASP A 27 -12.30 -18.44 10.03
CA ASP A 27 -13.43 -17.81 9.36
C ASP A 27 -13.16 -16.30 9.23
N TRP A 28 -12.37 -15.94 8.22
CA TRP A 28 -12.24 -14.55 7.78
C TRP A 28 -13.52 -14.04 7.09
N ASP A 29 -14.50 -14.93 6.86
CA ASP A 29 -15.77 -14.69 6.15
C ASP A 29 -16.96 -14.47 7.10
N GLN A 30 -16.77 -13.75 8.21
CA GLN A 30 -17.87 -13.37 9.12
C GLN A 30 -18.68 -12.17 8.57
N GLY A 31 -18.98 -12.18 7.27
CA GLY A 31 -19.67 -11.11 6.56
C GLY A 31 -21.17 -11.10 6.83
N SER A 32 -21.61 -10.35 7.84
CA SER A 32 -23.03 -10.10 8.11
C SER A 32 -23.69 -9.25 7.01
N GLY A 33 -24.14 -9.87 5.91
CA GLY A 33 -25.26 -9.46 5.02
C GLY A 33 -25.29 -8.07 4.35
N ARG A 34 -24.40 -7.13 4.66
CA ARG A 34 -24.45 -5.73 4.16
C ARG A 34 -23.07 -5.13 3.89
N PHE A 35 -22.08 -5.94 3.50
CA PHE A 35 -20.72 -5.46 3.26
C PHE A 35 -20.28 -5.66 1.81
N TYR A 36 -19.84 -4.59 1.16
CA TYR A 36 -19.08 -4.68 -0.08
C TYR A 36 -17.65 -5.09 0.29
N VAL A 37 -17.32 -6.35 0.01
CA VAL A 37 -16.07 -7.04 0.44
C VAL A 37 -14.82 -6.47 -0.26
N TYR A 38 -14.99 -5.74 -1.35
CA TYR A 38 -13.89 -5.18 -2.12
C TYR A 38 -13.57 -3.72 -1.75
N GLY A 39 -12.40 -3.24 -2.17
CA GLY A 39 -12.02 -1.84 -1.99
C GLY A 39 -12.88 -0.89 -2.84
N THR A 40 -13.14 0.31 -2.31
CA THR A 40 -13.98 1.32 -2.97
C THR A 40 -13.27 2.07 -4.09
N PHE A 41 -11.93 2.08 -4.10
CA PHE A 41 -11.16 2.88 -5.04
C PHE A 41 -11.46 2.54 -6.51
N PRO A 42 -11.40 1.27 -6.98
CA PRO A 42 -11.63 0.96 -8.39
C PRO A 42 -13.01 1.37 -8.88
N VAL A 43 -14.04 1.18 -8.04
CA VAL A 43 -15.43 1.53 -8.37
C VAL A 43 -15.60 3.03 -8.53
N VAL A 44 -15.07 3.82 -7.59
CA VAL A 44 -15.13 5.29 -7.64
C VAL A 44 -14.35 5.81 -8.84
N PHE A 45 -13.16 5.24 -9.10
CA PHE A 45 -12.32 5.64 -10.23
C PHE A 45 -12.99 5.40 -11.59
N VAL A 46 -13.53 4.20 -11.81
CA VAL A 46 -14.23 3.88 -13.07
C VAL A 46 -15.53 4.68 -13.20
N LYS A 47 -16.27 4.92 -12.11
CA LYS A 47 -17.47 5.77 -12.16
C LYS A 47 -17.12 7.22 -12.51
N TRP A 48 -16.04 7.76 -11.94
CA TRP A 48 -15.57 9.10 -12.27
C TRP A 48 -15.20 9.21 -13.76
N LEU A 49 -14.45 8.23 -14.29
CA LEU A 49 -14.13 8.17 -15.73
C LEU A 49 -15.39 8.05 -16.59
N ALA A 50 -16.36 7.23 -16.19
CA ALA A 50 -17.62 7.05 -16.93
C ALA A 50 -18.41 8.35 -17.03
N VAL A 51 -18.55 9.10 -15.93
CA VAL A 51 -19.22 10.40 -15.92
C VAL A 51 -18.45 11.40 -16.79
N SER A 52 -17.13 11.41 -16.71
CA SER A 52 -16.28 12.34 -17.48
C SER A 52 -16.35 12.08 -18.99
N LEU A 53 -16.57 10.82 -19.39
CA LEU A 53 -16.70 10.39 -20.78
C LEU A 53 -18.15 10.33 -21.28
N ASN A 54 -19.13 10.74 -20.46
CA ASN A 54 -20.58 10.60 -20.75
C ASN A 54 -21.00 9.15 -21.10
N LEU A 55 -20.35 8.17 -20.46
CA LEU A 55 -20.63 6.73 -20.56
C LEU A 55 -21.29 6.22 -19.26
N ASP A 56 -22.24 6.97 -18.72
CA ASP A 56 -22.87 6.73 -17.42
C ASP A 56 -23.95 5.62 -17.43
N SER A 57 -24.27 5.09 -18.61
CA SER A 57 -25.12 3.90 -18.77
C SER A 57 -24.51 2.65 -18.13
N TYR A 58 -25.35 1.71 -17.71
CA TYR A 58 -24.91 0.47 -17.05
C TYR A 58 -23.93 -0.34 -17.92
N THR A 59 -24.24 -0.50 -19.21
CA THR A 59 -23.36 -1.19 -20.17
C THR A 59 -22.08 -0.40 -20.42
N GLY A 60 -22.17 0.93 -20.54
CA GLY A 60 -21.01 1.82 -20.71
C GLY A 60 -19.98 1.68 -19.59
N ILE A 61 -20.44 1.70 -18.34
CA ILE A 61 -19.58 1.53 -17.16
C ILE A 61 -18.90 0.16 -17.17
N MET A 62 -19.63 -0.92 -17.51
CA MET A 62 -19.06 -2.27 -17.55
C MET A 62 -17.99 -2.41 -18.62
N HIS A 63 -18.23 -1.90 -19.83
CA HIS A 63 -17.23 -1.91 -20.91
C HIS A 63 -16.01 -1.06 -20.58
N LEU A 64 -16.23 0.11 -19.97
CA LEU A 64 -15.14 0.99 -19.53
C LEU A 64 -14.28 0.32 -18.45
N GLY A 65 -14.90 -0.30 -17.45
CA GLY A 65 -14.19 -1.03 -16.39
C GLY A 65 -13.27 -2.13 -16.95
N ARG A 66 -13.77 -2.92 -17.92
CA ARG A 66 -12.96 -3.95 -18.60
C ARG A 66 -11.78 -3.36 -19.36
N ARG A 67 -12.00 -2.26 -20.10
CA ARG A 67 -10.92 -1.57 -20.83
C ARG A 67 -9.86 -1.02 -19.88
N VAL A 68 -10.28 -0.38 -18.79
CA VAL A 68 -9.36 0.16 -17.78
C VAL A 68 -8.56 -0.97 -17.11
N SER A 69 -9.22 -2.07 -16.75
CA SER A 69 -8.54 -3.22 -16.15
C SER A 69 -7.53 -3.87 -17.10
N ALA A 70 -7.89 -4.05 -18.38
CA ALA A 70 -6.97 -4.52 -19.41
C ALA A 70 -5.77 -3.57 -19.61
N LEU A 71 -6.00 -2.25 -19.58
CA LEU A 71 -4.91 -1.26 -19.67
C LEU A 71 -3.95 -1.35 -18.48
N LEU A 72 -4.47 -1.55 -17.27
CA LEU A 72 -3.64 -1.74 -16.08
C LEU A 72 -2.84 -3.05 -16.15
N ASP A 73 -3.43 -4.13 -16.67
CA ASP A 73 -2.75 -5.41 -16.85
C ASP A 73 -1.60 -5.31 -17.89
N ILE A 74 -1.83 -4.62 -19.00
CA ILE A 74 -0.77 -4.30 -19.98
C ILE A 74 0.33 -3.44 -19.35
N GLY A 75 -0.06 -2.43 -18.55
CA GLY A 75 0.89 -1.60 -17.80
C GLY A 75 1.71 -2.43 -16.80
N LEU A 76 1.10 -3.44 -16.18
CA LEU A 76 1.76 -4.34 -15.26
C LEU A 76 2.81 -5.22 -15.96
N VAL A 77 2.52 -5.74 -17.15
CA VAL A 77 3.51 -6.45 -18.00
C VAL A 77 4.72 -5.57 -18.26
N LEU A 78 4.49 -4.31 -18.63
CA LEU A 78 5.55 -3.34 -18.87
C LEU A 78 6.39 -3.08 -17.61
N LEU A 79 5.75 -2.93 -16.45
CA LEU A 79 6.44 -2.75 -15.18
C LEU A 79 7.31 -3.96 -14.81
N ILE A 80 6.80 -5.18 -15.01
CA ILE A 80 7.56 -6.42 -14.79
C ILE A 80 8.80 -6.42 -15.68
N PHE A 81 8.66 -6.11 -16.97
CA PHE A 81 9.79 -6.02 -17.88
C PHE A 81 10.84 -5.00 -17.40
N LEU A 82 10.42 -3.79 -17.01
CA LEU A 82 11.33 -2.75 -16.54
C LEU A 82 12.05 -3.14 -15.24
N ILE A 83 11.33 -3.70 -14.27
CA ILE A 83 11.89 -4.15 -12.99
C ILE A 83 12.93 -5.24 -13.22
N THR A 84 12.59 -6.27 -13.99
CA THR A 84 13.50 -7.40 -14.25
C THR A 84 14.72 -6.95 -15.04
N ARG A 85 14.56 -6.04 -16.01
CA ARG A 85 15.68 -5.45 -16.76
C ARG A 85 16.61 -4.67 -15.83
N ARG A 86 16.05 -3.95 -14.85
CA ARG A 86 16.85 -3.17 -13.89
C ARG A 86 17.63 -4.04 -12.92
N ILE A 87 17.04 -5.16 -12.46
CA ILE A 87 17.67 -6.07 -11.49
C ILE A 87 18.78 -6.88 -12.14
N PHE A 88 18.51 -7.51 -13.28
CA PHE A 88 19.43 -8.48 -13.89
C PHE A 88 20.39 -7.86 -14.93
N SER A 89 20.23 -6.57 -15.25
CA SER A 89 21.03 -5.83 -16.25
C SER A 89 21.09 -6.49 -17.65
N ALA A 90 20.24 -7.49 -17.90
CA ALA A 90 20.17 -8.25 -19.15
C ALA A 90 18.74 -8.24 -19.69
N GLY A 91 18.58 -8.09 -21.00
CA GLY A 91 17.26 -8.04 -21.64
C GLY A 91 16.55 -9.40 -21.71
N ARG A 92 17.30 -10.50 -21.81
CA ARG A 92 16.77 -11.87 -21.90
C ARG A 92 15.86 -12.26 -20.72
N PRO A 93 16.28 -12.14 -19.45
CA PRO A 93 15.41 -12.47 -18.31
C PRO A 93 14.18 -11.56 -18.23
N ALA A 94 14.29 -10.29 -18.66
CA ALA A 94 13.15 -9.37 -18.66
C ALA A 94 12.08 -9.78 -19.67
N LEU A 95 12.47 -10.19 -20.87
CA LEU A 95 11.55 -10.70 -21.89
C LEU A 95 10.91 -12.01 -21.45
N LEU A 96 11.67 -12.94 -20.87
CA LEU A 96 11.13 -14.19 -20.34
C LEU A 96 10.12 -13.95 -19.22
N GLY A 97 10.42 -13.05 -18.27
CA GLY A 97 9.51 -12.70 -17.19
C GLY A 97 8.19 -12.10 -17.69
N ALA A 98 8.27 -11.16 -18.63
CA ALA A 98 7.09 -10.58 -19.26
C ALA A 98 6.28 -11.63 -20.05
N PHE A 99 6.95 -12.50 -20.79
CA PHE A 99 6.32 -13.58 -21.55
C PHE A 99 5.54 -14.54 -20.64
N PHE A 100 6.14 -15.01 -19.54
CA PHE A 100 5.45 -15.90 -18.60
C PHE A 100 4.26 -15.22 -17.91
N TYR A 101 4.34 -13.91 -17.66
CA TYR A 101 3.21 -13.17 -17.10
C TYR A 101 2.05 -13.06 -18.10
N VAL A 102 2.33 -12.67 -19.34
CA VAL A 102 1.31 -12.57 -20.41
C VAL A 102 0.70 -13.92 -20.75
N ALA A 103 1.49 -15.01 -20.69
CA ALA A 103 1.00 -16.36 -20.93
C ALA A 103 0.13 -16.91 -19.77
N SER A 104 0.10 -16.24 -18.62
CA SER A 104 -0.67 -16.69 -17.47
C SER A 104 -2.17 -16.43 -17.67
N VAL A 105 -2.98 -17.48 -17.51
CA VAL A 105 -4.43 -17.42 -17.71
C VAL A 105 -5.13 -16.59 -16.63
N LEU A 106 -4.62 -16.63 -15.39
CA LEU A 106 -5.27 -15.97 -14.25
C LEU A 106 -5.32 -14.43 -14.39
N PRO A 107 -4.22 -13.71 -14.69
CA PRO A 107 -4.26 -12.28 -14.94
C PRO A 107 -5.23 -11.89 -16.06
N ILE A 108 -5.24 -12.64 -17.17
CA ILE A 108 -6.13 -12.38 -18.31
C ILE A 108 -7.60 -12.49 -17.90
N GLN A 109 -7.96 -13.53 -17.14
CA GLN A 109 -9.34 -13.70 -16.65
C GLN A 109 -9.75 -12.56 -15.71
N LEU A 110 -8.88 -12.20 -14.77
CA LEU A 110 -9.15 -11.11 -13.83
C LEU A 110 -9.31 -9.77 -14.55
N ALA A 111 -8.51 -9.51 -15.58
CA ALA A 111 -8.60 -8.30 -16.40
C ALA A 111 -9.90 -8.25 -17.21
N HIS A 112 -10.27 -9.38 -17.82
CA HIS A 112 -11.50 -9.48 -18.62
C HIS A 112 -12.77 -9.26 -17.79
N PHE A 113 -12.80 -9.76 -16.56
CA PHE A 113 -13.96 -9.62 -15.67
C PHE A 113 -13.97 -8.34 -14.83
N TYR A 114 -13.02 -7.42 -15.03
CA TYR A 114 -12.89 -6.20 -14.22
C TYR A 114 -12.80 -6.55 -12.71
N ALA A 115 -11.91 -7.48 -12.37
CA ALA A 115 -11.66 -7.82 -10.99
C ALA A 115 -10.84 -6.72 -10.29
N VAL A 116 -11.22 -6.42 -9.05
CA VAL A 116 -10.54 -5.41 -8.21
C VAL A 116 -9.06 -5.73 -7.96
N ASP A 117 -8.70 -7.01 -8.06
CA ASP A 117 -7.33 -7.52 -7.97
C ASP A 117 -6.37 -6.89 -8.98
N THR A 118 -6.80 -6.61 -10.21
CA THR A 118 -5.90 -6.05 -11.25
C THR A 118 -5.37 -4.67 -10.84
N PHE A 119 -6.22 -3.86 -10.20
CA PHE A 119 -5.84 -2.54 -9.69
C PHE A 119 -4.84 -2.66 -8.55
N MET A 120 -5.12 -3.54 -7.58
CA MET A 120 -4.23 -3.77 -6.44
C MET A 120 -2.83 -4.19 -6.90
N VAL A 121 -2.73 -5.20 -7.78
CA VAL A 121 -1.44 -5.74 -8.21
C VAL A 121 -0.67 -4.71 -9.03
N PHE A 122 -1.33 -3.95 -9.92
CA PHE A 122 -0.69 -2.88 -10.66
C PHE A 122 -0.04 -1.84 -9.74
N PHE A 123 -0.80 -1.27 -8.79
CA PHE A 123 -0.26 -0.25 -7.88
C PHE A 123 0.80 -0.81 -6.92
N LEU A 124 0.69 -2.09 -6.55
CA LEU A 124 1.70 -2.74 -5.71
C LEU A 124 3.03 -2.86 -6.47
N VAL A 125 3.00 -3.35 -7.71
CA VAL A 125 4.19 -3.52 -8.55
C VAL A 125 4.77 -2.16 -8.98
N LEU A 126 3.91 -1.16 -9.22
CA LEU A 126 4.34 0.21 -9.43
C LEU A 126 5.07 0.78 -8.20
N GLY A 127 4.62 0.44 -6.99
CA GLY A 127 5.34 0.74 -5.76
C GLY A 127 6.74 0.09 -5.73
N PHE A 128 6.84 -1.19 -6.07
CA PHE A 128 8.14 -1.87 -6.16
C PHE A 128 9.07 -1.23 -7.22
N TYR A 129 8.52 -0.80 -8.36
CA TYR A 129 9.28 -0.09 -9.39
C TYR A 129 9.92 1.20 -8.84
N PHE A 130 9.15 2.02 -8.11
CA PHE A 130 9.67 3.24 -7.49
C PHE A 130 10.67 2.95 -6.37
N LEU A 131 10.43 1.91 -5.57
CA LEU A 131 11.35 1.49 -4.51
C LEU A 131 12.73 1.14 -5.07
N ILE A 132 12.77 0.38 -6.17
CA ILE A 132 14.01 0.03 -6.86
C ILE A 132 14.68 1.28 -7.43
N HIS A 133 13.93 2.19 -8.05
CA HIS A 133 14.50 3.44 -8.57
C HIS A 133 15.06 4.35 -7.47
N LEU A 134 14.40 4.40 -6.32
CA LEU A 134 14.86 5.17 -5.16
C LEU A 134 16.20 4.63 -4.63
N TYR A 135 16.38 3.31 -4.63
CA TYR A 135 17.63 2.66 -4.23
C TYR A 135 18.82 3.06 -5.13
N PHE A 136 18.62 3.10 -6.45
CA PHE A 136 19.69 3.45 -7.39
C PHE A 136 19.92 4.96 -7.56
N SER A 137 18.95 5.81 -7.18
CA SER A 137 19.07 7.25 -7.35
C SER A 137 20.13 7.87 -6.42
N ARG A 138 20.93 8.79 -6.95
CA ARG A 138 21.96 9.52 -6.19
C ARG A 138 21.50 10.90 -5.72
N SER A 139 20.57 11.54 -6.43
CA SER A 139 20.08 12.89 -6.12
C SER A 139 19.05 12.87 -4.98
N LEU A 140 19.26 13.72 -3.96
CA LEU A 140 18.35 13.87 -2.83
C LEU A 140 16.97 14.41 -3.23
N PHE A 141 16.91 15.33 -4.20
CA PHE A 141 15.64 15.88 -4.71
C PHE A 141 14.80 14.77 -5.37
N LEU A 142 15.41 13.96 -6.23
CA LEU A 142 14.73 12.83 -6.85
C LEU A 142 14.27 11.79 -5.82
N LYS A 143 15.07 11.52 -4.78
CA LYS A 143 14.64 10.60 -3.70
C LYS A 143 13.38 11.09 -2.99
N SER A 144 13.30 12.38 -2.70
CA SER A 144 12.11 12.99 -2.09
C SER A 144 10.89 12.86 -2.99
N LEU A 145 11.04 13.13 -4.29
CA LEU A 145 9.93 12.97 -5.23
C LEU A 145 9.49 11.51 -5.36
N LEU A 146 10.45 10.58 -5.47
CA LEU A 146 10.18 9.15 -5.61
C LEU A 146 9.52 8.54 -4.36
N SER A 147 9.84 9.05 -3.16
CA SER A 147 9.22 8.55 -1.92
C SER A 147 7.74 8.95 -1.83
N ILE A 148 7.37 10.13 -2.33
CA ILE A 148 5.96 10.56 -2.44
C ILE A 148 5.20 9.62 -3.38
N PHE A 149 5.74 9.36 -4.58
CA PHE A 149 5.12 8.44 -5.53
C PHE A 149 5.02 7.00 -5.01
N LEU A 150 6.03 6.53 -4.28
CA LEU A 150 6.01 5.23 -3.61
C LEU A 150 4.86 5.15 -2.60
N GLY A 151 4.73 6.16 -1.72
CA GLY A 151 3.67 6.22 -0.72
C GLY A 151 2.27 6.28 -1.34
N LEU A 152 2.11 7.08 -2.39
CA LEU A 152 0.86 7.19 -3.15
C LEU A 152 0.45 5.83 -3.76
N SER A 153 1.39 5.16 -4.42
CA SER A 153 1.15 3.86 -5.05
C SER A 153 0.76 2.80 -4.02
N PHE A 154 1.46 2.75 -2.89
CA PHE A 154 1.16 1.79 -1.82
C PHE A 154 -0.21 2.08 -1.17
N GLY A 155 -0.54 3.36 -0.94
CA GLY A 155 -1.86 3.77 -0.45
C GLY A 155 -3.00 3.35 -1.38
N LEU A 156 -2.82 3.51 -2.69
CA LEU A 156 -3.79 3.10 -3.72
C LEU A 156 -3.95 1.57 -3.78
N ALA A 157 -2.86 0.81 -3.61
CA ALA A 157 -2.93 -0.65 -3.55
C ALA A 157 -3.76 -1.12 -2.34
N VAL A 158 -3.53 -0.53 -1.17
CA VAL A 158 -4.30 -0.82 0.06
C VAL A 158 -5.77 -0.43 -0.13
N ALA A 159 -6.06 0.75 -0.66
CA ALA A 159 -7.43 1.22 -0.92
C ALA A 159 -8.21 0.35 -1.92
N SER A 160 -7.49 -0.42 -2.76
CA SER A 160 -8.10 -1.32 -3.74
C SER A 160 -8.61 -2.61 -3.12
N LYS A 161 -8.01 -3.16 -2.05
CA LYS A 161 -8.40 -4.47 -1.50
C LYS A 161 -8.71 -4.47 -0.01
N ILE A 162 -8.03 -3.65 0.79
CA ILE A 162 -8.09 -3.71 2.25
C ILE A 162 -9.18 -2.76 2.75
N ARG A 163 -10.17 -3.29 3.48
CA ARG A 163 -10.99 -2.53 4.40
C ARG A 163 -10.95 -3.17 5.78
N PRO A 164 -10.91 -2.36 6.87
CA PRO A 164 -10.92 -2.93 8.20
C PRO A 164 -12.23 -3.69 8.42
N PRO A 165 -12.18 -4.88 9.04
CA PRO A 165 -13.39 -5.52 9.55
C PRO A 165 -14.01 -4.54 10.55
N LEU A 166 -15.20 -4.05 10.23
CA LEU A 166 -15.97 -3.24 11.15
C LEU A 166 -16.30 -4.15 12.34
N CYS A 167 -15.71 -3.84 13.50
CA CYS A 167 -15.90 -4.62 14.72
C CYS A 167 -17.40 -4.85 14.95
N PRO A 168 -17.85 -6.09 15.22
CA PRO A 168 -19.26 -6.39 15.45
C PRO A 168 -19.79 -5.48 16.55
N ARG A 169 -20.95 -4.87 16.31
CA ARG A 169 -21.69 -4.04 17.28
C ARG A 169 -22.23 -4.90 18.44
N HIS A 170 -21.34 -5.46 19.24
CA HIS A 170 -21.54 -5.80 20.65
C HIS A 170 -20.75 -4.82 21.53
N CYS A 171 -20.74 -3.55 21.14
CA CYS A 171 -20.32 -2.47 22.03
C CYS A 171 -21.60 -1.74 22.45
N PRO A 172 -21.95 -1.69 23.76
CA PRO A 172 -23.21 -1.12 24.21
C PRO A 172 -23.35 0.32 23.73
N ARG A 173 -24.51 0.59 23.14
CA ARG A 173 -24.92 1.86 22.55
C ARG A 173 -24.94 2.95 23.62
N VAL A 174 -23.85 3.70 23.75
CA VAL A 174 -23.89 5.02 24.40
C VAL A 174 -24.40 6.02 23.38
N SER A 175 -25.64 6.43 23.58
CA SER A 175 -26.33 7.49 22.86
C SER A 175 -25.64 8.84 23.11
N GLY A 176 -25.23 9.51 22.05
CA GLY A 176 -24.84 10.91 22.12
C GLY A 176 -23.86 11.30 21.02
N LEU A 177 -24.23 12.34 20.27
CA LEU A 177 -23.40 13.10 19.33
C LEU A 177 -23.25 12.51 17.91
N ARG A 178 -24.22 12.98 17.12
CA ARG A 178 -24.18 13.28 15.69
C ARG A 178 -22.82 13.87 15.25
N SER A 179 -22.43 13.49 14.04
CA SER A 179 -21.30 13.99 13.23
C SER A 179 -19.99 13.20 13.36
N SER A 180 -19.97 11.98 12.78
CA SER A 180 -18.72 11.31 12.42
C SER A 180 -18.29 11.74 11.02
N TYR A 181 -17.64 12.90 10.92
CA TYR A 181 -16.47 12.97 10.04
C TYR A 181 -15.36 12.22 10.77
N GLN A 182 -15.29 10.90 10.54
CA GLN A 182 -14.18 10.10 11.04
C GLN A 182 -12.94 10.48 10.24
N THR A 183 -12.25 11.44 10.85
CA THR A 183 -10.86 11.81 10.70
C THR A 183 -10.06 10.68 10.07
N PHE A 184 -9.79 10.89 8.78
CA PHE A 184 -8.54 10.56 8.13
C PHE A 184 -7.42 10.65 9.17
N THR A 185 -6.89 9.50 9.60
CA THR A 185 -5.63 9.40 10.34
C THR A 185 -4.53 9.02 9.34
N PRO A 186 -3.94 9.98 8.61
CA PRO A 186 -2.64 9.80 7.99
C PRO A 186 -1.58 10.09 9.07
N PRO A 187 -1.14 9.07 9.83
CA PRO A 187 0.32 9.05 10.06
C PRO A 187 0.93 7.66 10.08
N ILE A 188 0.17 6.57 10.14
CA ILE A 188 0.76 5.25 10.43
C ILE A 188 1.51 4.70 9.20
N THR A 189 0.98 4.85 7.98
CA THR A 189 1.65 4.35 6.76
C THR A 189 2.92 5.15 6.43
N ILE A 190 2.92 6.47 6.66
CA ILE A 190 4.09 7.33 6.45
C ILE A 190 5.13 7.07 7.55
N THR A 191 4.71 6.88 8.79
CA THR A 191 5.61 6.58 9.92
C THR A 191 6.22 5.19 9.80
N ILE A 192 5.45 4.18 9.39
CA ILE A 192 5.95 2.82 9.13
C ILE A 192 6.89 2.82 7.92
N CYS A 193 6.56 3.54 6.84
CA CYS A 193 7.45 3.69 5.68
C CYS A 193 8.77 4.37 6.06
N CYS A 194 8.72 5.46 6.85
CA CYS A 194 9.91 6.14 7.39
C CYS A 194 10.70 5.26 8.38
N TYR A 195 10.03 4.43 9.18
CA TYR A 195 10.65 3.52 10.13
C TYR A 195 11.38 2.35 9.43
N TYR A 196 10.75 1.73 8.42
CA TYR A 196 11.38 0.68 7.61
C TYR A 196 12.51 1.22 6.73
N LEU A 197 12.40 2.45 6.21
CA LEU A 197 13.50 3.11 5.50
C LEU A 197 14.69 3.41 6.43
N ARG A 198 14.46 3.73 7.71
CA ARG A 198 15.54 3.90 8.71
C ARG A 198 16.21 2.59 9.12
N LEU A 199 15.48 1.47 9.12
CA LEU A 199 16.02 0.14 9.42
C LEU A 199 16.88 -0.42 8.27
N PHE A 200 16.56 -0.08 7.01
CA PHE A 200 17.32 -0.53 5.84
C PHE A 200 18.46 0.40 5.42
N PHE A 201 18.43 1.69 5.80
CA PHE A 201 19.49 2.65 5.51
C PHE A 201 20.02 3.28 6.82
N PRO A 202 21.07 2.71 7.44
CA PRO A 202 21.78 3.39 8.51
C PRO A 202 22.47 4.63 7.92
N SER A 203 21.99 5.82 8.25
CA SER A 203 22.74 7.05 7.99
C SER A 203 24.05 7.01 8.78
N PRO A 204 25.18 7.49 8.23
CA PRO A 204 26.33 7.86 9.06
C PRO A 204 25.88 8.92 10.07
N GLY A 205 26.52 8.90 11.24
CA GLY A 205 26.08 9.50 12.50
C GLY A 205 25.83 11.03 12.55
N PRO A 206 25.53 11.53 13.76
CA PRO A 206 24.62 12.66 13.99
C PRO A 206 25.35 14.00 14.02
N THR A 207 24.71 15.07 13.54
CA THR A 207 25.01 16.43 13.99
C THR A 207 23.78 17.34 13.94
N LEU A 208 23.49 17.93 15.11
CA LEU A 208 23.02 19.30 15.34
C LEU A 208 21.54 19.67 15.08
N SER A 209 20.81 19.67 16.21
CA SER A 209 20.14 20.85 16.81
C SER A 209 19.15 21.65 15.95
N LEU A 210 17.86 21.28 16.01
CA LEU A 210 16.75 22.17 15.59
C LEU A 210 15.45 21.94 16.38
N CYS A 211 15.53 21.41 17.62
CA CYS A 211 14.39 21.29 18.55
C CYS A 211 14.44 22.34 19.66
N ARG A 212 14.51 23.62 19.29
CA ARG A 212 14.27 24.72 20.24
C ARG A 212 13.62 25.85 19.47
N LEU A 213 12.28 25.82 19.35
CA LEU A 213 11.39 26.96 19.12
C LEU A 213 9.93 26.47 19.01
N ALA A 214 9.27 26.36 20.16
CA ALA A 214 7.81 26.48 20.26
C ALA A 214 7.50 27.09 21.63
N PRO A 215 6.98 28.34 21.69
CA PRO A 215 6.63 29.01 22.94
C PRO A 215 5.19 28.64 23.35
N GLY A 216 4.91 28.70 24.65
CA GLY A 216 3.54 28.83 25.16
C GLY A 216 3.05 27.65 26.00
N HIS A 217 3.51 27.58 27.25
CA HIS A 217 2.65 27.15 28.35
C HIS A 217 3.07 27.91 29.62
N PRO A 218 2.13 28.60 30.31
CA PRO A 218 2.46 29.46 31.44
C PRO A 218 2.77 28.68 32.72
N ALA A 219 3.59 29.34 33.52
CA ALA A 219 4.13 29.00 34.83
C ALA A 219 3.15 28.32 35.81
N ALA A 220 3.66 27.29 36.47
CA ALA A 220 3.25 26.90 37.81
C ALA A 220 4.51 26.90 38.67
N GLU A 221 4.67 27.97 39.47
CA GLU A 221 5.68 28.11 40.51
C GLU A 221 5.00 27.82 41.85
N PRO A 222 5.64 27.10 42.77
CA PRO A 222 5.45 27.37 44.19
C PRO A 222 6.79 27.65 44.88
N GLN A 223 6.88 28.87 45.42
CA GLN A 223 7.36 29.26 46.76
C GLN A 223 8.43 28.36 47.42
N SER A 224 9.69 28.77 47.59
CA SER A 224 10.28 29.88 48.37
C SER A 224 10.98 29.39 49.65
N ASN A 225 12.25 29.81 49.79
CA ASN A 225 13.02 30.11 51.01
C ASN A 225 13.93 29.04 51.62
N PHE A 226 15.24 29.19 51.34
CA PHE A 226 16.38 29.26 52.29
C PHE A 226 17.65 29.59 51.44
N GLN A 227 18.55 30.55 51.69
CA GLN A 227 18.84 31.42 52.84
C GLN A 227 19.88 32.52 52.43
N LEU A 228 19.93 33.62 53.20
CA LEU A 228 21.05 34.58 53.40
C LEU A 228 21.25 35.77 52.44
N ALA A 229 20.64 36.92 52.76
CA ALA A 229 21.29 38.13 53.30
C ALA A 229 20.22 39.18 53.67
#